data_AF-A0A2E9RVV1-F1
#
_entry.id   AF-A0A2E9RVV1-F1
#
_cell.length_a   1.000
_cell.length_b   1.000
_cell.length_c   1.000
_cell.angle_alpha   90.00
_cell.angle_beta   90.00
_cell.angle_gamma   90.00
#
_symmetry.space_group_name_H-M   'P 1'
#
loop_
_entity.id
_entity.type
_entity.pdbx_description
1 polymer ?
#
loop_
_entity_poly.entity_id
_entity_poly.type
_entity_poly.pdbx_seq_one_letter_code
_entity_poly.pdbx_strand_id
1 'polypeptide(L)'
;MIITGNGVPNYIPSVMGIDVSNGWNTAANGDFQSLKLSEENLGASGGNNPNQVVAAEEVFRVPLSPVYNSTATDTSLGTVGAGLNGIPVYNPFEDAQETAAYGRIFSGCCGHPQRNGVYHYHKYPTCLRLLKDDWKSEKDKCDKIDSLLVSGGHSPLLGFAADGWPIYGPVGWRNDGNQTGVILKTSYTGTNDSAGNALFVEGSGDLDECNGLVSPTPEFPEGIYHYVMSIEADSDGTVLRYLNPHFGYDVRNTLNKHNLLPLSWSDDSAYLAALKSGFTVNGVSVAGTDSYTTFVKFIEGMQSTLNANAMSAVASEFQTMQIAYPYTIRKYRGTPFASGVSGTGGSTANSVGENNTQGTGIVSISPSAGSVANTVSVTITLDGNAQPPLPPANVTPSSVQIGGVALTGVARSNTTTLTGSLAIPSNSSRGSQAVTIVFATPNGNIQLNGTGLFSFQ
;
A
#
# COMPACT_ATOMS: atom_id res chain seq x y z
N MET A 1 10.46 16.98 -13.25
CA MET A 1 8.98 17.01 -13.23
C MET A 1 8.51 17.00 -11.78
N ILE A 2 7.43 17.71 -11.46
CA ILE A 2 6.74 17.59 -10.17
C ILE A 2 5.42 16.88 -10.44
N ILE A 3 5.20 15.72 -9.83
CA ILE A 3 3.89 15.05 -9.80
C ILE A 3 3.29 15.36 -8.43
N THR A 4 2.04 15.83 -8.42
CA THR A 4 1.25 16.04 -7.19
C THR A 4 0.06 15.10 -7.21
N GLY A 5 -0.06 14.27 -6.17
CA GLY A 5 -1.23 13.43 -5.93
C GLY A 5 -1.83 13.76 -4.57
N ASN A 6 -3.14 13.52 -4.42
CA ASN A 6 -3.82 13.61 -3.13
C ASN A 6 -3.81 12.25 -2.38
N GLY A 7 -3.03 11.26 -2.86
CA GLY A 7 -2.91 9.93 -2.24
C GLY A 7 -4.20 9.10 -2.23
N VAL A 8 -5.30 9.66 -2.74
CA VAL A 8 -6.59 8.99 -2.87
C VAL A 8 -6.67 8.44 -4.28
N PRO A 9 -6.82 7.12 -4.45
CA PRO A 9 -7.00 6.56 -5.78
C PRO A 9 -8.23 7.17 -6.43
N ASN A 10 -8.17 7.44 -7.73
CA ASN A 10 -9.29 7.93 -8.53
C ASN A 10 -10.34 6.83 -8.83
N TYR A 11 -10.39 5.79 -8.00
CA TYR A 11 -11.33 4.69 -7.99
C TYR A 11 -11.66 4.37 -6.53
N ILE A 12 -12.78 3.68 -6.31
CA ILE A 12 -13.15 3.18 -4.99
C ILE A 12 -12.36 1.89 -4.74
N PRO A 13 -11.36 1.87 -3.83
CA PRO A 13 -10.61 0.65 -3.56
C PRO A 13 -11.56 -0.38 -2.97
N SER A 14 -11.50 -1.61 -3.49
CA SER A 14 -12.35 -2.69 -3.00
C SER A 14 -11.58 -3.98 -2.71
N VAL A 15 -12.08 -4.75 -1.76
CA VAL A 15 -11.61 -6.09 -1.43
C VAL A 15 -12.83 -7.00 -1.38
N MET A 16 -12.82 -8.09 -2.15
CA MET A 16 -13.98 -8.97 -2.35
C MET A 16 -15.27 -8.24 -2.76
N GLY A 17 -15.12 -7.11 -3.45
CA GLY A 17 -16.22 -6.26 -3.89
C GLY A 17 -16.75 -5.28 -2.86
N ILE A 18 -16.20 -5.23 -1.65
CA ILE A 18 -16.58 -4.30 -0.59
C ILE A 18 -15.73 -3.04 -0.70
N ASP A 19 -16.33 -1.85 -0.62
CA ASP A 19 -15.62 -0.57 -0.56
C ASP A 19 -14.75 -0.51 0.71
N VAL A 20 -13.46 -0.27 0.55
CA VAL A 20 -12.49 -0.16 1.65
C VAL A 20 -11.87 1.23 1.77
N SER A 21 -12.45 2.24 1.13
CA SER A 21 -11.94 3.62 1.10
C SER A 21 -11.90 4.25 2.50
N ASN A 22 -12.99 4.13 3.27
CA ASN A 22 -13.09 4.58 4.66
C ASN A 22 -12.51 3.58 5.68
N GLY A 23 -11.60 2.69 5.25
CA GLY A 23 -11.07 1.56 6.01
C GLY A 23 -12.08 0.76 6.84
N TRP A 24 -11.59 -0.08 7.75
CA TRP A 24 -12.42 -1.05 8.48
C TRP A 24 -12.47 -0.69 9.96
N ASN A 25 -13.66 -0.38 10.49
CA ASN A 25 -13.86 -0.20 11.94
C ASN A 25 -15.21 -0.74 12.40
N THR A 26 -15.31 -2.07 12.59
CA THR A 26 -15.93 -2.69 13.79
C THR A 26 -15.67 -4.19 13.81
N ALA A 27 -15.25 -4.71 14.97
CA ALA A 27 -15.19 -6.16 15.19
C ALA A 27 -16.61 -6.72 15.24
N ALA A 28 -17.00 -7.51 14.25
CA ALA A 28 -18.12 -8.42 14.40
C ALA A 28 -17.63 -9.62 15.22
N ASN A 29 -18.03 -9.69 16.49
CA ASN A 29 -17.85 -10.92 17.28
C ASN A 29 -18.54 -12.08 16.55
N GLY A 30 -17.77 -13.09 16.12
CA GLY A 30 -18.26 -14.27 15.43
C GLY A 30 -17.64 -14.49 14.04
N ASP A 31 -16.59 -15.32 14.02
CA ASP A 31 -16.12 -16.18 12.92
C ASP A 31 -16.32 -15.65 11.48
N PHE A 32 -15.48 -14.65 11.18
CA PHE A 32 -14.67 -14.46 9.94
C PHE A 32 -13.25 -14.06 10.38
N GLN A 33 -12.71 -14.72 11.42
CA GLN A 33 -11.69 -14.16 12.33
C GLN A 33 -10.27 -13.96 11.73
N SER A 34 -10.11 -13.89 10.41
CA SER A 34 -8.83 -13.49 9.80
C SER A 34 -8.95 -12.71 8.49
N LEU A 35 -10.13 -12.20 8.13
CA LEU A 35 -10.19 -11.00 7.26
C LEU A 35 -10.02 -9.75 8.13
N LYS A 36 -8.89 -9.72 8.84
CA LYS A 36 -8.35 -8.49 9.41
C LYS A 36 -7.86 -7.67 8.22
N LEU A 37 -8.71 -6.81 7.68
CA LEU A 37 -8.34 -5.85 6.64
C LEU A 37 -7.75 -4.56 7.23
N SER A 38 -7.66 -4.48 8.56
CA SER A 38 -6.66 -3.70 9.30
C SER A 38 -6.52 -4.21 10.73
N GLU A 39 -5.32 -4.08 11.32
CA GLU A 39 -5.15 -4.15 12.77
C GLU A 39 -4.99 -2.75 13.34
N GLU A 40 -5.98 -2.39 14.14
CA GLU A 40 -5.94 -1.34 15.15
C GLU A 40 -5.71 0.09 14.68
N ASN A 41 -6.60 0.97 15.15
CA ASN A 41 -6.29 2.38 15.31
C ASN A 41 -4.99 2.64 16.13
N LEU A 42 -4.27 1.64 16.70
CA LEU A 42 -3.13 1.82 17.65
C LEU A 42 -2.13 0.61 17.87
N GLY A 43 -1.77 -0.28 16.92
CA GLY A 43 -0.94 -1.47 17.29
C GLY A 43 0.00 -2.11 16.25
N ALA A 44 1.20 -2.52 16.70
CA ALA A 44 2.38 -2.87 15.88
C ALA A 44 2.71 -4.39 15.79
N SER A 45 1.72 -5.29 15.78
CA SER A 45 2.00 -6.74 15.83
C SER A 45 0.99 -7.62 15.08
N GLY A 46 0.97 -7.59 13.74
CA GLY A 46 0.22 -8.55 12.92
C GLY A 46 0.29 -8.32 11.40
N GLY A 47 0.11 -9.38 10.60
CA GLY A 47 0.36 -9.42 9.14
C GLY A 47 -0.79 -8.96 8.22
N ASN A 48 -1.37 -7.77 8.42
CA ASN A 48 -2.55 -7.26 7.69
C ASN A 48 -2.42 -5.79 7.21
N ASN A 49 -3.40 -5.24 6.45
CA ASN A 49 -3.35 -3.87 5.86
C ASN A 49 -3.34 -2.75 6.92
N PRO A 50 -2.33 -1.86 6.94
CA PRO A 50 -2.10 -1.04 8.14
C PRO A 50 -3.08 0.10 8.51
N ASN A 51 -3.93 0.65 7.62
CA ASN A 51 -4.88 1.75 7.96
C ASN A 51 -6.01 1.91 6.91
N GLN A 52 -6.91 2.89 7.09
CA GLN A 52 -7.87 3.40 6.10
C GLN A 52 -7.16 4.26 5.05
N VAL A 53 -7.74 4.44 3.85
CA VAL A 53 -7.16 5.38 2.87
C VAL A 53 -7.45 6.80 3.32
N VAL A 54 -6.41 7.62 3.42
CA VAL A 54 -6.55 9.05 3.74
C VAL A 54 -6.04 9.91 2.60
N ALA A 55 -6.64 11.10 2.46
CA ALA A 55 -6.07 12.11 1.58
C ALA A 55 -4.71 12.57 2.11
N ALA A 56 -3.72 12.58 1.23
CA ALA A 56 -2.32 12.81 1.51
C ALA A 56 -1.70 13.64 0.39
N GLU A 57 -1.01 14.74 0.73
CA GLU A 57 -0.26 15.48 -0.27
C GLU A 57 1.10 14.79 -0.49
N GLU A 58 1.26 14.20 -1.68
CA GLU A 58 2.52 13.59 -2.10
C GLU A 58 3.14 14.41 -3.25
N VAL A 59 4.38 14.84 -3.06
CA VAL A 59 5.16 15.61 -4.03
C VAL A 59 6.34 14.77 -4.48
N PHE A 60 6.31 14.33 -5.74
CA PHE A 60 7.39 13.55 -6.34
C PHE A 60 8.26 14.45 -7.20
N ARG A 61 9.56 14.52 -6.88
CA ARG A 61 10.56 15.25 -7.67
C ARG A 61 11.35 14.28 -8.53
N VAL A 62 11.00 14.25 -9.81
CA VAL A 62 11.54 13.29 -10.78
C VAL A 62 12.51 14.00 -11.73
N PRO A 63 13.75 13.52 -11.94
CA PRO A 63 14.67 14.05 -12.94
C PRO A 63 14.04 14.05 -14.33
N LEU A 64 14.17 15.17 -15.08
CA LEU A 64 13.70 15.24 -16.47
C LEU A 64 14.64 14.54 -17.45
N SER A 65 15.91 14.41 -17.08
CA SER A 65 16.94 13.77 -17.87
C SER A 65 17.60 12.72 -16.98
N PRO A 66 17.04 11.49 -16.92
CA PRO A 66 17.61 10.44 -16.12
C PRO A 66 19.01 10.07 -16.62
N VAL A 67 19.89 9.72 -15.68
CA VAL A 67 21.26 9.28 -15.99
C VAL A 67 21.26 7.76 -16.04
N TYR A 68 21.89 7.16 -17.05
CA TYR A 68 22.09 5.72 -17.09
C TYR A 68 23.40 5.38 -16.38
N ASN A 69 23.32 4.90 -15.14
CA ASN A 69 24.50 4.54 -14.36
C ASN A 69 25.00 3.14 -14.76
N SER A 70 26.32 2.98 -14.84
CA SER A 70 26.97 1.69 -15.12
C SER A 70 26.73 0.65 -14.03
N THR A 71 26.36 1.09 -12.83
CA THR A 71 26.12 0.24 -11.66
C THR A 71 24.76 0.57 -11.09
N ALA A 72 23.93 -0.47 -10.87
CA ALA A 72 22.66 -0.31 -10.20
C ALA A 72 22.85 -0.02 -8.71
N THR A 73 21.95 0.75 -8.12
CA THR A 73 21.95 1.04 -6.69
C THR A 73 20.66 0.55 -6.06
N ASP A 74 20.74 0.02 -4.85
CA ASP A 74 19.54 -0.44 -4.14
C ASP A 74 18.54 0.71 -3.91
N THR A 75 17.26 0.38 -4.01
CA THR A 75 16.20 1.31 -3.62
C THR A 75 16.16 1.44 -2.09
N SER A 76 15.66 2.56 -1.57
CA SER A 76 15.17 2.58 -0.20
C SER A 76 13.94 1.68 -0.06
N LEU A 77 13.61 1.29 1.18
CA LEU A 77 12.25 0.85 1.48
C LEU A 77 11.25 1.98 1.18
N GLY A 78 10.00 1.61 0.88
CA GLY A 78 8.94 2.56 0.63
C GLY A 78 8.88 3.04 -0.82
N THR A 79 8.64 4.34 -1.01
CA THR A 79 8.34 4.90 -2.33
C THR A 79 9.56 4.92 -3.27
N VAL A 80 9.40 4.30 -4.44
CA VAL A 80 10.41 4.25 -5.50
C VAL A 80 9.97 4.88 -6.83
N GLY A 81 8.71 5.31 -6.91
CA GLY A 81 8.17 6.00 -8.07
C GLY A 81 6.77 6.53 -7.81
N ALA A 82 6.16 7.08 -8.85
CA ALA A 82 4.78 7.56 -8.83
C ALA A 82 4.04 7.08 -10.06
N GLY A 83 2.82 6.58 -9.86
CA GLY A 83 1.87 6.37 -10.95
C GLY A 83 1.39 7.70 -11.54
N LEU A 84 0.89 7.68 -12.77
CA LEU A 84 0.35 8.86 -13.44
C LEU A 84 -0.87 9.47 -12.72
N ASN A 85 -1.56 8.69 -11.88
CA ASN A 85 -2.63 9.17 -11.01
C ASN A 85 -2.13 9.77 -9.68
N GLY A 86 -0.81 9.89 -9.49
CA GLY A 86 -0.21 10.45 -8.28
C GLY A 86 -0.15 9.47 -7.09
N ILE A 87 -0.45 8.18 -7.30
CA ILE A 87 -0.30 7.15 -6.26
C ILE A 87 1.15 6.67 -6.22
N PRO A 88 1.79 6.60 -5.03
CA PRO A 88 3.13 6.04 -4.87
C PRO A 88 3.26 4.61 -5.40
N VAL A 89 4.39 4.32 -6.05
CA VAL A 89 4.86 2.97 -6.33
C VAL A 89 5.93 2.63 -5.30
N TYR A 90 5.75 1.53 -4.59
CA TYR A 90 6.69 1.05 -3.59
C TYR A 90 7.63 0.00 -4.16
N ASN A 91 8.76 -0.19 -3.47
CA ASN A 91 9.72 -1.25 -3.77
C ASN A 91 9.10 -2.65 -3.50
N PRO A 92 9.81 -3.76 -3.79
CA PRO A 92 9.21 -5.09 -3.75
C PRO A 92 9.05 -5.65 -2.33
N PHE A 93 9.49 -4.92 -1.32
CA PHE A 93 9.68 -5.41 0.03
C PHE A 93 8.71 -4.76 1.02
N GLU A 94 8.30 -5.56 1.98
CA GLU A 94 7.48 -5.15 3.13
C GLU A 94 8.34 -4.60 4.26
N ASP A 95 9.58 -5.07 4.34
CA ASP A 95 10.45 -4.76 5.46
C ASP A 95 11.94 -4.80 5.13
N ALA A 96 12.74 -4.41 6.12
CA ALA A 96 14.19 -4.39 6.02
C ALA A 96 14.83 -5.80 5.99
N GLN A 97 14.04 -6.86 6.19
CA GLN A 97 14.46 -8.24 5.99
C GLN A 97 14.22 -8.70 4.56
N GLU A 98 13.79 -7.79 3.67
CA GLU A 98 13.46 -8.05 2.27
C GLU A 98 12.32 -9.08 2.13
N THR A 99 11.39 -9.14 3.09
CA THR A 99 10.19 -9.96 2.94
C THR A 99 9.40 -9.46 1.73
N ALA A 100 9.17 -10.33 0.74
CA ALA A 100 8.41 -9.99 -0.46
C ALA A 100 6.99 -9.51 -0.13
N ALA A 101 6.55 -8.44 -0.78
CA ALA A 101 5.17 -7.94 -0.71
C ALA A 101 4.15 -8.84 -1.42
N TYR A 102 4.44 -10.13 -1.56
CA TYR A 102 3.60 -11.08 -2.26
C TYR A 102 2.39 -11.52 -1.44
N GLY A 103 2.54 -11.64 -0.12
CA GLY A 103 1.61 -12.33 0.79
C GLY A 103 0.45 -11.50 1.35
N ARG A 104 0.36 -10.20 1.04
CA ARG A 104 -0.72 -9.32 1.54
C ARG A 104 -2.00 -9.38 0.71
N ILE A 105 -3.12 -9.05 1.36
CA ILE A 105 -4.39 -8.79 0.68
C ILE A 105 -4.34 -7.40 0.06
N PHE A 106 -4.08 -7.36 -1.24
CA PHE A 106 -4.21 -6.15 -2.03
C PHE A 106 -5.68 -5.91 -2.38
N SER A 107 -6.04 -4.63 -2.52
CA SER A 107 -7.31 -4.27 -3.17
C SER A 107 -7.31 -4.69 -4.64
N GLY A 108 -8.46 -4.60 -5.31
CA GLY A 108 -8.63 -4.96 -6.72
C GLY A 108 -7.72 -4.24 -7.72
N CYS A 109 -6.98 -3.22 -7.27
CA CYS A 109 -5.99 -2.48 -8.04
C CYS A 109 -4.54 -2.77 -7.63
N CYS A 110 -4.30 -3.85 -6.88
CA CYS A 110 -2.96 -4.33 -6.52
C CYS A 110 -2.16 -3.37 -5.62
N GLY A 111 -2.86 -2.56 -4.82
CA GLY A 111 -2.29 -1.69 -3.79
C GLY A 111 -3.01 -1.78 -2.44
N HIS A 112 -2.43 -1.15 -1.42
CA HIS A 112 -3.01 -1.00 -0.10
C HIS A 112 -2.52 0.29 0.57
N PRO A 113 -3.25 0.80 1.59
CA PRO A 113 -2.74 1.86 2.46
C PRO A 113 -1.62 1.37 3.38
N GLN A 114 -0.66 2.23 3.70
CA GLN A 114 0.29 2.02 4.81
C GLN A 114 -0.27 2.58 6.13
N ARG A 115 0.54 2.55 7.22
CA ARG A 115 0.09 2.93 8.59
C ARG A 115 -0.46 4.33 8.74
N ASN A 116 -0.07 5.28 7.89
CA ASN A 116 -0.61 6.65 7.89
C ASN A 116 -1.76 6.83 6.90
N GLY A 117 -2.22 5.76 6.26
CA GLY A 117 -3.33 5.75 5.31
C GLY A 117 -2.97 6.10 3.86
N VAL A 118 -1.69 6.37 3.55
CA VAL A 118 -1.27 6.60 2.17
C VAL A 118 -1.34 5.30 1.37
N TYR A 119 -2.22 5.28 0.38
CA TYR A 119 -2.38 4.16 -0.55
C TYR A 119 -1.22 4.10 -1.54
N HIS A 120 -0.69 2.91 -1.80
CA HIS A 120 0.44 2.70 -2.71
C HIS A 120 0.36 1.34 -3.42
N TYR A 121 1.09 1.20 -4.52
CA TYR A 121 1.19 -0.03 -5.30
C TYR A 121 2.50 -0.77 -5.01
N HIS A 122 2.44 -2.08 -4.80
CA HIS A 122 3.62 -2.98 -4.81
C HIS A 122 3.71 -3.82 -6.08
N LYS A 123 2.61 -3.92 -6.82
CA LYS A 123 2.40 -4.83 -7.94
C LYS A 123 1.74 -4.07 -9.07
N TYR A 124 1.70 -4.68 -10.26
CA TYR A 124 1.10 -4.11 -11.45
C TYR A 124 -0.32 -3.55 -11.19
N PRO A 125 -0.51 -2.22 -11.22
CA PRO A 125 -1.78 -1.58 -10.87
C PRO A 125 -2.78 -1.79 -11.99
N THR A 126 -3.61 -2.84 -11.86
CA THR A 126 -4.54 -3.25 -12.91
C THR A 126 -5.58 -2.18 -13.29
N CYS A 127 -5.76 -1.17 -12.44
CA CYS A 127 -6.67 -0.03 -12.62
C CYS A 127 -6.01 1.16 -13.35
N LEU A 128 -4.68 1.27 -13.35
CA LEU A 128 -3.98 2.24 -14.21
C LEU A 128 -3.81 1.76 -15.65
N ARG A 129 -3.88 0.44 -15.85
CA ARG A 129 -3.73 -0.22 -17.15
C ARG A 129 -4.76 0.21 -18.19
N LEU A 130 -5.95 0.64 -17.78
CA LEU A 130 -7.10 0.91 -18.66
C LEU A 130 -7.99 2.00 -18.05
N LEU A 131 -7.65 3.27 -18.23
CA LEU A 131 -8.39 4.43 -17.68
C LEU A 131 -9.84 4.55 -18.21
N LYS A 132 -10.71 3.64 -17.77
CA LYS A 132 -12.17 3.70 -17.78
C LYS A 132 -12.67 3.08 -16.48
N ASP A 133 -13.68 3.74 -15.91
CA ASP A 133 -14.16 3.55 -14.54
C ASP A 133 -15.18 2.39 -14.41
N ASP A 134 -15.09 1.38 -15.30
CA ASP A 134 -15.99 0.23 -15.27
C ASP A 134 -15.34 -0.98 -14.59
N TRP A 135 -16.10 -1.64 -13.71
CA TRP A 135 -15.64 -2.85 -13.04
C TRP A 135 -15.25 -3.93 -14.07
N LYS A 136 -14.13 -4.60 -13.82
CA LYS A 136 -13.60 -5.72 -14.62
C LYS A 136 -13.27 -6.88 -13.69
N SER A 137 -13.67 -8.08 -14.08
CA SER A 137 -13.20 -9.30 -13.42
C SER A 137 -11.69 -9.48 -13.64
N GLU A 138 -11.08 -10.34 -12.85
CA GLU A 138 -9.65 -10.67 -13.01
C GLU A 138 -9.36 -11.31 -14.37
N LYS A 139 -10.28 -12.14 -14.86
CA LYS A 139 -10.22 -12.70 -16.21
C LYS A 139 -10.26 -11.62 -17.30
N ASP A 140 -11.18 -10.65 -17.23
CA ASP A 140 -11.24 -9.56 -18.21
C ASP A 140 -9.92 -8.78 -18.25
N LYS A 141 -9.25 -8.67 -17.09
CA LYS A 141 -7.94 -8.03 -17.00
C LYS A 141 -6.88 -8.84 -17.76
N CYS A 142 -6.82 -10.15 -17.56
CA CYS A 142 -5.93 -11.05 -18.32
C CYS A 142 -6.22 -11.02 -19.82
N ASP A 143 -7.49 -11.15 -20.23
CA ASP A 143 -7.89 -11.20 -21.64
C ASP A 143 -7.49 -9.94 -22.41
N LYS A 144 -7.49 -8.78 -21.73
CA LYS A 144 -7.05 -7.53 -22.34
C LYS A 144 -5.53 -7.45 -22.50
N ILE A 145 -4.75 -8.10 -21.64
CA ILE A 145 -3.30 -8.25 -21.83
C ILE A 145 -3.05 -9.20 -23.02
N ASP A 146 -3.76 -10.32 -23.10
CA ASP A 146 -3.64 -11.24 -24.24
C ASP A 146 -4.02 -10.57 -25.56
N SER A 147 -5.08 -9.76 -25.56
CA SER A 147 -5.46 -8.94 -26.71
C SER A 147 -4.35 -7.98 -27.13
N LEU A 148 -3.62 -7.43 -26.16
CA LEU A 148 -2.49 -6.54 -26.41
C LEU A 148 -1.33 -7.31 -27.07
N LEU A 149 -1.01 -8.52 -26.58
CA LEU A 149 -0.02 -9.42 -27.18
C LEU A 149 -0.37 -9.77 -28.63
N VAL A 150 -1.62 -10.17 -28.89
CA VAL A 150 -2.10 -10.51 -30.24
C VAL A 150 -1.99 -9.33 -31.20
N SER A 151 -2.24 -8.11 -30.72
CA SER A 151 -2.12 -6.90 -31.53
C SER A 151 -0.68 -6.41 -31.74
N GLY A 152 0.32 -7.10 -31.16
CA GLY A 152 1.71 -6.64 -31.16
C GLY A 152 1.93 -5.37 -30.32
N GLY A 153 1.01 -5.04 -29.41
CA GLY A 153 1.02 -3.77 -28.68
C GLY A 153 2.05 -3.71 -27.55
N HIS A 154 2.07 -2.56 -26.88
CA HIS A 154 2.91 -2.27 -25.72
C HIS A 154 2.03 -1.82 -24.54
N SER A 155 2.44 -2.12 -23.31
CA SER A 155 1.74 -1.62 -22.12
C SER A 155 1.73 -0.09 -22.11
N PRO A 156 0.67 0.56 -21.60
CA PRO A 156 0.68 2.00 -21.44
C PRO A 156 1.71 2.42 -20.38
N LEU A 157 2.18 3.66 -20.47
CA LEU A 157 2.96 4.30 -19.42
C LEU A 157 2.14 4.32 -18.13
N LEU A 158 2.68 3.72 -17.06
CA LEU A 158 2.03 3.69 -15.74
C LEU A 158 2.47 4.85 -14.86
N GLY A 159 3.69 5.33 -15.05
CA GLY A 159 4.30 6.33 -14.17
C GLY A 159 5.79 6.51 -14.40
N PHE A 160 6.45 7.12 -13.42
CA PHE A 160 7.89 7.36 -13.45
C PHE A 160 8.54 6.97 -12.14
N ALA A 161 9.72 6.37 -12.23
CA ALA A 161 10.58 6.06 -11.09
C ALA A 161 11.22 7.33 -10.52
N ALA A 162 11.65 7.27 -9.26
CA ALA A 162 12.28 8.40 -8.57
C ALA A 162 13.61 8.85 -9.22
N ASP A 163 14.26 7.97 -9.99
CA ASP A 163 15.48 8.26 -10.77
C ASP A 163 15.22 8.84 -12.17
N GLY A 164 13.94 8.99 -12.57
CA GLY A 164 13.55 9.65 -13.80
C GLY A 164 13.14 8.72 -14.94
N TRP A 165 13.36 7.41 -14.81
CA TRP A 165 13.00 6.47 -15.87
C TRP A 165 11.50 6.12 -15.86
N PRO A 166 10.89 5.87 -17.02
CA PRO A 166 9.49 5.43 -17.12
C PRO A 166 9.23 4.07 -16.45
N ILE A 167 7.98 3.85 -16.03
CA ILE A 167 7.46 2.57 -15.54
C ILE A 167 6.32 2.12 -16.45
N TYR A 168 6.41 0.90 -16.99
CA TYR A 168 5.39 0.30 -17.82
C TYR A 168 4.83 -1.00 -17.21
N GLY A 169 3.70 -1.44 -17.76
CA GLY A 169 3.16 -2.77 -17.50
C GLY A 169 3.97 -3.90 -18.15
N PRO A 170 3.51 -5.15 -18.02
CA PRO A 170 4.29 -6.34 -18.32
C PRO A 170 4.55 -6.60 -19.80
N VAL A 171 3.73 -6.04 -20.69
CA VAL A 171 3.89 -6.21 -22.14
C VAL A 171 4.79 -5.13 -22.70
N GLY A 172 5.83 -5.52 -23.44
CA GLY A 172 6.68 -4.59 -24.16
C GLY A 172 7.31 -5.19 -25.40
N TRP A 173 8.26 -4.46 -26.00
CA TRP A 173 9.02 -4.89 -27.17
C TRP A 173 10.47 -5.14 -26.78
N ARG A 174 11.09 -6.22 -27.30
CA ARG A 174 12.50 -6.54 -27.00
C ARG A 174 13.48 -5.69 -27.80
N ASN A 175 13.11 -5.29 -29.02
CA ASN A 175 13.95 -4.53 -29.92
C ASN A 175 13.12 -3.76 -30.96
N ASP A 176 13.80 -2.87 -31.67
CA ASP A 176 13.27 -2.01 -32.74
C ASP A 176 12.92 -2.77 -34.02
N GLY A 177 13.70 -3.81 -34.35
CA GLY A 177 13.56 -4.57 -35.59
C GLY A 177 12.26 -5.38 -35.70
N ASN A 178 11.59 -5.65 -34.58
CA ASN A 178 10.27 -6.28 -34.56
C ASN A 178 9.49 -5.95 -33.27
N GLN A 179 8.60 -4.95 -33.37
CA GLN A 179 7.65 -4.54 -32.33
C GLN A 179 6.55 -5.58 -32.09
N THR A 180 6.93 -6.82 -31.80
CA THR A 180 6.02 -7.87 -31.35
C THR A 180 5.85 -7.74 -29.85
N GLY A 181 4.62 -7.46 -29.41
CA GLY A 181 4.26 -7.40 -28.00
C GLY A 181 4.49 -8.75 -27.32
N VAL A 182 5.28 -8.74 -26.24
CA VAL A 182 5.58 -9.92 -25.44
C VAL A 182 5.50 -9.59 -23.96
N ILE A 183 5.16 -10.57 -23.12
CA ILE A 183 5.38 -10.45 -21.69
C ILE A 183 6.90 -10.47 -21.45
N LEU A 184 7.44 -9.37 -20.95
CA LEU A 184 8.85 -9.22 -20.63
C LEU A 184 9.16 -9.98 -19.34
N LYS A 185 10.10 -10.91 -19.41
CA LYS A 185 10.41 -11.85 -18.33
C LYS A 185 11.47 -11.28 -17.38
N THR A 186 11.21 -11.37 -16.08
CA THR A 186 12.20 -11.10 -15.03
C THR A 186 13.42 -12.03 -15.15
N SER A 187 14.61 -11.54 -14.79
CA SER A 187 15.81 -12.37 -14.65
C SER A 187 16.06 -12.84 -13.21
N TYR A 188 15.07 -12.68 -12.33
CA TYR A 188 15.10 -13.20 -10.97
C TYR A 188 14.62 -14.65 -10.93
N THR A 189 15.46 -15.55 -11.43
CA THR A 189 15.13 -16.99 -11.60
C THR A 189 16.10 -17.91 -10.86
N GLY A 190 17.03 -17.33 -10.09
CA GLY A 190 18.03 -18.06 -9.33
C GLY A 190 17.42 -18.79 -8.13
N THR A 191 18.29 -19.51 -7.40
CA THR A 191 17.90 -20.07 -6.10
C THR A 191 17.44 -18.96 -5.17
N ASN A 192 16.45 -19.24 -4.33
CA ASN A 192 15.94 -18.25 -3.39
C ASN A 192 17.01 -17.88 -2.33
N ASP A 193 17.03 -16.60 -1.94
CA ASP A 193 17.80 -16.09 -0.81
C ASP A 193 17.17 -16.52 0.53
N SER A 194 17.75 -16.04 1.64
CA SER A 194 17.26 -16.34 2.99
C SER A 194 15.86 -15.81 3.30
N ALA A 195 15.40 -14.79 2.57
CA ALA A 195 14.05 -14.23 2.69
C ALA A 195 13.04 -14.92 1.74
N GLY A 196 13.51 -15.87 0.92
CA GLY A 196 12.68 -16.61 -0.03
C GLY A 196 12.53 -15.93 -1.39
N ASN A 197 13.29 -14.86 -1.66
CA ASN A 197 13.26 -14.17 -2.95
C ASN A 197 14.21 -14.83 -3.94
N ALA A 198 13.78 -15.03 -5.19
CA ALA A 198 14.67 -15.54 -6.22
C ALA A 198 15.86 -14.60 -6.44
N LEU A 199 17.06 -15.16 -6.63
CA LEU A 199 18.25 -14.36 -6.95
C LEU A 199 18.30 -13.96 -8.43
N PHE A 200 18.92 -12.82 -8.73
CA PHE A 200 19.17 -12.38 -10.10
C PHE A 200 20.17 -13.32 -10.80
N VAL A 201 19.84 -13.71 -12.04
CA VAL A 201 20.69 -14.47 -12.93
C VAL A 201 20.72 -13.77 -14.28
N GLU A 202 21.86 -13.16 -14.63
CA GLU A 202 21.98 -12.40 -15.87
C GLU A 202 21.60 -13.24 -17.10
N GLY A 203 20.73 -12.69 -17.94
CA GLY A 203 20.28 -13.31 -19.19
C GLY A 203 19.30 -14.47 -19.03
N SER A 204 18.78 -14.76 -17.82
CA SER A 204 17.75 -15.78 -17.64
C SER A 204 16.35 -15.32 -18.07
N GLY A 205 16.13 -14.00 -18.12
CA GLY A 205 14.95 -13.35 -18.66
C GLY A 205 15.31 -12.21 -19.62
N ASP A 206 14.36 -11.31 -19.82
CA ASP A 206 14.49 -10.11 -20.66
C ASP A 206 15.02 -8.89 -19.85
N LEU A 207 14.74 -8.88 -18.54
CA LEU A 207 14.94 -7.71 -17.68
C LEU A 207 16.26 -7.80 -16.89
N ASP A 208 16.88 -6.67 -16.61
CA ASP A 208 18.12 -6.58 -15.85
C ASP A 208 17.90 -6.69 -14.32
N GLU A 209 18.96 -6.51 -13.54
CA GLU A 209 18.90 -6.57 -12.06
C GLU A 209 18.00 -5.47 -11.44
N CYS A 210 17.67 -4.43 -12.19
CA CYS A 210 16.77 -3.37 -11.77
C CYS A 210 15.30 -3.70 -12.08
N ASN A 211 15.04 -4.82 -12.76
CA ASN A 211 13.76 -5.21 -13.33
C ASN A 211 13.31 -4.24 -14.44
N GLY A 212 14.26 -3.80 -15.27
CA GLY A 212 14.04 -2.95 -16.44
C GLY A 212 14.85 -3.40 -17.64
N LEU A 213 14.74 -2.66 -18.74
CA LEU A 213 15.50 -2.89 -19.98
C LEU A 213 15.61 -1.61 -20.80
N VAL A 214 16.54 -1.58 -21.75
CA VAL A 214 16.56 -0.58 -22.82
C VAL A 214 15.86 -1.16 -24.04
N SER A 215 14.70 -0.63 -24.37
CA SER A 215 14.01 -0.99 -25.62
C SER A 215 13.01 0.09 -26.03
N PRO A 216 12.48 0.03 -27.28
CA PRO A 216 11.47 0.97 -27.75
C PRO A 216 10.17 0.92 -26.95
N THR A 217 9.54 2.08 -26.78
CA THR A 217 8.18 2.23 -26.23
C THR A 217 7.36 3.13 -27.17
N PRO A 218 6.02 3.22 -27.01
CA PRO A 218 5.20 4.10 -27.84
C PRO A 218 5.66 5.57 -27.81
N GLU A 219 6.09 6.05 -26.64
CA GLU A 219 6.55 7.41 -26.40
C GLU A 219 8.02 7.63 -26.81
N PHE A 220 8.83 6.57 -26.80
CA PHE A 220 10.25 6.59 -27.14
C PHE A 220 10.60 5.51 -28.18
N PRO A 221 10.27 5.73 -29.47
CA PRO A 221 10.44 4.71 -30.51
C PRO A 221 11.90 4.31 -30.78
N GLU A 222 12.86 5.19 -30.47
CA GLU A 222 14.29 4.93 -30.60
C GLU A 222 14.87 4.10 -29.44
N GLY A 223 14.06 3.86 -28.41
CA GLY A 223 14.47 3.14 -27.21
C GLY A 223 14.76 4.06 -26.02
N ILE A 224 14.34 3.60 -24.84
CA ILE A 224 14.66 4.22 -23.57
C ILE A 224 14.85 3.13 -22.52
N TYR A 225 15.71 3.36 -21.53
CA TYR A 225 15.68 2.53 -20.35
C TYR A 225 14.36 2.73 -19.60
N HIS A 226 13.69 1.66 -19.22
CA HIS A 226 12.46 1.72 -18.45
C HIS A 226 12.26 0.50 -17.57
N TYR A 227 11.50 0.68 -16.50
CA TYR A 227 11.13 -0.37 -15.56
C TYR A 227 9.85 -1.08 -16.00
N VAL A 228 9.73 -2.35 -15.62
CA VAL A 228 8.58 -3.19 -15.96
C VAL A 228 7.95 -3.76 -14.70
N MET A 229 6.63 -3.61 -14.57
CA MET A 229 5.86 -4.31 -13.55
C MET A 229 5.48 -5.70 -14.04
N SER A 230 6.24 -6.70 -13.60
CA SER A 230 6.33 -8.03 -14.22
C SER A 230 5.20 -8.98 -13.81
N ILE A 231 4.76 -9.80 -14.75
CA ILE A 231 3.86 -10.94 -14.52
C ILE A 231 4.49 -12.19 -15.15
N GLU A 232 4.00 -13.36 -14.77
CA GLU A 232 4.40 -14.63 -15.36
C GLU A 232 3.68 -14.85 -16.70
N ALA A 233 4.41 -15.41 -17.66
CA ALA A 233 3.89 -15.84 -18.94
C ALA A 233 3.65 -17.36 -18.93
N ASP A 234 2.56 -17.81 -19.54
CA ASP A 234 2.33 -19.22 -19.81
C ASP A 234 3.27 -19.70 -20.94
N SER A 235 3.32 -21.01 -21.12
CA SER A 235 4.07 -21.73 -22.14
C SER A 235 3.79 -21.28 -23.59
N ASP A 236 2.59 -20.75 -23.85
CA ASP A 236 2.19 -20.19 -25.15
C ASP A 236 2.49 -18.68 -25.29
N GLY A 237 3.07 -18.06 -24.25
CA GLY A 237 3.40 -16.64 -24.20
C GLY A 237 2.26 -15.71 -23.76
N THR A 238 1.07 -16.25 -23.48
CA THR A 238 -0.05 -15.49 -22.90
C THR A 238 0.13 -15.29 -21.39
N VAL A 239 -0.79 -14.56 -20.76
CA VAL A 239 -0.79 -14.40 -19.30
C VAL A 239 -0.94 -15.74 -18.60
N LEU A 240 -0.02 -16.07 -17.70
CA LEU A 240 -0.19 -17.22 -16.79
C LEU A 240 -1.34 -16.93 -15.83
N ARG A 241 -2.42 -17.69 -16.00
CA ARG A 241 -3.65 -17.56 -15.21
C ARG A 241 -3.65 -18.54 -14.05
N TYR A 242 -3.94 -18.06 -12.85
CA TYR A 242 -4.03 -18.90 -11.65
C TYR A 242 -5.05 -18.36 -10.64
N LEU A 243 -5.37 -19.19 -9.64
CA LEU A 243 -6.00 -18.71 -8.43
C LEU A 243 -4.92 -18.25 -7.45
N ASN A 244 -4.79 -16.94 -7.30
CA ASN A 244 -3.97 -16.33 -6.28
C ASN A 244 -4.52 -16.62 -4.86
N PRO A 245 -3.72 -17.25 -3.98
CA PRO A 245 -4.13 -17.53 -2.61
C PRO A 245 -4.21 -16.29 -1.70
N HIS A 246 -3.67 -15.16 -2.16
CA HIS A 246 -3.60 -13.90 -1.41
C HIS A 246 -4.54 -12.81 -1.96
N PHE A 247 -5.52 -13.19 -2.78
CA PHE A 247 -6.38 -12.24 -3.49
C PHE A 247 -7.82 -12.28 -2.98
N GLY A 248 -8.38 -11.10 -2.70
CA GLY A 248 -9.77 -10.94 -2.28
C GLY A 248 -10.72 -10.90 -3.47
N TYR A 249 -11.09 -12.06 -4.01
CA TYR A 249 -11.99 -12.20 -5.16
C TYR A 249 -13.36 -11.54 -4.96
N ASP A 250 -13.77 -10.73 -5.92
CA ASP A 250 -15.08 -10.06 -5.93
C ASP A 250 -16.18 -10.99 -6.44
N VAL A 251 -16.69 -11.85 -5.56
CA VAL A 251 -17.76 -12.81 -5.88
C VAL A 251 -19.04 -12.08 -6.28
N ARG A 252 -19.40 -11.01 -5.56
CA ARG A 252 -20.61 -10.23 -5.82
C ARG A 252 -20.67 -9.67 -7.23
N ASN A 253 -19.69 -8.88 -7.64
CA ASN A 253 -19.73 -8.25 -8.95
C ASN A 253 -19.51 -9.28 -10.07
N THR A 254 -18.77 -10.36 -9.80
CA THR A 254 -18.64 -11.49 -10.72
C THR A 254 -19.99 -12.16 -10.99
N LEU A 255 -20.77 -12.50 -9.95
CA LEU A 255 -22.10 -13.07 -10.15
C LEU A 255 -23.04 -12.06 -10.81
N ASN A 256 -22.97 -10.79 -10.42
CA ASN A 256 -23.79 -9.72 -11.01
C ASN A 256 -23.53 -9.57 -12.53
N LYS A 257 -22.27 -9.62 -12.98
CA LYS A 257 -21.89 -9.61 -14.42
C LYS A 257 -22.62 -10.68 -15.23
N HIS A 258 -22.92 -11.82 -14.60
CA HIS A 258 -23.61 -12.94 -15.24
C HIS A 258 -25.12 -13.00 -14.94
N ASN A 259 -25.70 -11.97 -14.32
CA ASN A 259 -27.10 -11.93 -13.86
C ASN A 259 -27.45 -13.04 -12.85
N LEU A 260 -26.49 -13.40 -12.00
CA LEU A 260 -26.56 -14.48 -11.02
C LEU A 260 -26.51 -13.99 -9.57
N LEU A 261 -26.64 -12.68 -9.34
CA LEU A 261 -26.58 -12.10 -8.01
C LEU A 261 -27.76 -12.61 -7.15
N PRO A 262 -27.52 -13.25 -5.98
CA PRO A 262 -28.60 -13.67 -5.10
C PRO A 262 -29.41 -12.47 -4.58
N LEU A 263 -30.74 -12.54 -4.67
CA LEU A 263 -31.64 -11.47 -4.21
C LEU A 263 -31.52 -11.19 -2.70
N SER A 264 -31.04 -12.16 -1.92
CA SER A 264 -30.81 -12.03 -0.48
C SER A 264 -29.63 -11.12 -0.15
N TRP A 265 -28.78 -10.75 -1.12
CA TRP A 265 -27.60 -9.90 -0.91
C TRP A 265 -28.00 -8.42 -1.02
N SER A 266 -28.91 -7.98 -0.15
CA SER A 266 -29.47 -6.62 -0.15
C SER A 266 -28.49 -5.54 0.27
N ASP A 267 -27.47 -5.91 1.04
CA ASP A 267 -26.42 -5.03 1.56
C ASP A 267 -25.13 -5.83 1.82
N ASP A 268 -24.06 -5.13 2.23
CA ASP A 268 -22.76 -5.75 2.53
C ASP A 268 -22.85 -6.75 3.69
N SER A 269 -23.73 -6.53 4.67
CA SER A 269 -23.89 -7.43 5.82
C SER A 269 -24.52 -8.76 5.39
N ALA A 270 -25.54 -8.70 4.53
CA ALA A 270 -26.20 -9.88 3.98
C ALA A 270 -25.26 -10.67 3.05
N TYR A 271 -24.47 -9.97 2.23
CA TYR A 271 -23.44 -10.60 1.39
C TYR A 271 -22.38 -11.32 2.25
N LEU A 272 -21.83 -10.66 3.27
CA LEU A 272 -20.86 -11.27 4.18
C LEU A 272 -21.43 -12.48 4.94
N ALA A 273 -22.67 -12.39 5.42
CA ALA A 273 -23.34 -13.51 6.08
C ALA A 273 -23.55 -14.71 5.13
N ALA A 274 -23.80 -14.44 3.85
CA ALA A 274 -23.92 -15.47 2.83
C ALA A 274 -22.57 -16.11 2.47
N LEU A 275 -21.48 -15.34 2.37
CA LEU A 275 -20.14 -15.91 2.21
C LEU A 275 -19.79 -16.86 3.37
N LYS A 276 -20.18 -16.51 4.61
CA LYS A 276 -20.01 -17.36 5.81
C LYS A 276 -20.79 -18.65 5.75
N SER A 277 -22.10 -18.53 5.58
CA SER A 277 -23.04 -19.64 5.74
C SER A 277 -23.23 -20.49 4.48
N GLY A 278 -22.76 -19.99 3.34
CA GLY A 278 -23.06 -20.53 2.02
C GLY A 278 -24.25 -19.84 1.39
N PHE A 279 -24.42 -20.05 0.08
CA PHE A 279 -25.46 -19.40 -0.71
C PHE A 279 -25.83 -20.25 -1.92
N THR A 280 -26.83 -19.79 -2.67
CA THR A 280 -27.30 -20.49 -3.87
C THR A 280 -27.11 -19.62 -5.09
N VAL A 281 -26.57 -20.19 -6.16
CA VAL A 281 -26.43 -19.57 -7.48
C VAL A 281 -27.26 -20.37 -8.47
N ASN A 282 -28.33 -19.79 -9.00
CA ASN A 282 -29.25 -20.46 -9.95
C ASN A 282 -29.70 -21.87 -9.49
N GLY A 283 -30.11 -21.98 -8.23
CA GLY A 283 -30.53 -23.26 -7.63
C GLY A 283 -29.40 -24.20 -7.17
N VAL A 284 -28.14 -23.86 -7.45
CA VAL A 284 -26.96 -24.65 -7.05
C VAL A 284 -26.38 -24.13 -5.73
N SER A 285 -26.24 -25.00 -4.74
CA SER A 285 -25.64 -24.65 -3.45
C SER A 285 -24.12 -24.51 -3.54
N VAL A 286 -23.60 -23.39 -3.07
CA VAL A 286 -22.18 -23.11 -2.87
C VAL A 286 -21.91 -23.09 -1.37
N ALA A 287 -20.96 -23.92 -0.92
CA ALA A 287 -20.55 -23.97 0.47
C ALA A 287 -19.88 -22.64 0.88
N GLY A 288 -20.18 -22.15 2.08
CA GLY A 288 -19.55 -20.96 2.63
C GLY A 288 -18.13 -21.22 3.14
N THR A 289 -17.46 -20.14 3.54
CA THR A 289 -16.16 -20.16 4.23
C THR A 289 -16.17 -19.08 5.30
N ASP A 290 -15.49 -19.31 6.42
CA ASP A 290 -15.31 -18.34 7.51
C ASP A 290 -13.83 -17.96 7.73
N SER A 291 -12.94 -18.46 6.87
CA SER A 291 -11.50 -18.24 7.00
C SER A 291 -10.90 -17.68 5.72
N TYR A 292 -10.02 -16.67 5.90
CA TYR A 292 -9.24 -16.08 4.82
C TYR A 292 -8.19 -17.06 4.27
N THR A 293 -7.54 -17.84 5.15
CA THR A 293 -6.51 -18.81 4.74
C THR A 293 -7.09 -19.93 3.88
N THR A 294 -8.39 -20.16 3.96
CA THR A 294 -9.13 -21.10 3.11
C THR A 294 -9.95 -20.39 2.04
N PHE A 295 -9.83 -19.07 1.87
CA PHE A 295 -10.64 -18.33 0.90
C PHE A 295 -10.37 -18.79 -0.53
N VAL A 296 -9.10 -19.05 -0.88
CA VAL A 296 -8.77 -19.65 -2.17
C VAL A 296 -9.39 -21.02 -2.36
N LYS A 297 -9.43 -21.86 -1.32
CA LYS A 297 -10.08 -23.18 -1.36
C LYS A 297 -11.59 -23.07 -1.52
N PHE A 298 -12.18 -22.03 -0.94
CA PHE A 298 -13.59 -21.70 -1.16
C PHE A 298 -13.84 -21.32 -2.62
N ILE A 299 -12.98 -20.48 -3.21
CA ILE A 299 -13.09 -20.15 -4.64
C ILE A 299 -12.86 -21.38 -5.53
N GLU A 300 -11.92 -22.26 -5.21
CA GLU A 300 -11.70 -23.54 -5.90
C GLU A 300 -12.96 -24.43 -5.82
N GLY A 301 -13.54 -24.58 -4.64
CA GLY A 301 -14.77 -25.35 -4.43
C GLY A 301 -15.96 -24.77 -5.18
N MET A 302 -16.09 -23.44 -5.17
CA MET A 302 -17.10 -22.73 -5.94
C MET A 302 -16.88 -22.92 -7.44
N GLN A 303 -15.66 -22.78 -7.96
CA GLN A 303 -15.36 -23.05 -9.38
C GLN A 303 -15.73 -24.48 -9.77
N SER A 304 -15.35 -25.47 -8.97
CA SER A 304 -15.72 -26.88 -9.19
C SER A 304 -17.23 -27.06 -9.26
N THR A 305 -17.95 -26.44 -8.32
CA THR A 305 -19.42 -26.48 -8.24
C THR A 305 -20.06 -25.82 -9.47
N LEU A 306 -19.61 -24.63 -9.85
CA LEU A 306 -20.11 -23.90 -11.02
C LEU A 306 -19.83 -24.68 -12.32
N ASN A 307 -18.62 -25.23 -12.48
CA ASN A 307 -18.26 -26.05 -13.64
C ASN A 307 -19.11 -27.31 -13.76
N ALA A 308 -19.35 -28.03 -12.65
CA ALA A 308 -20.18 -29.22 -12.62
C ALA A 308 -21.65 -28.95 -12.98
N ASN A 309 -22.09 -27.68 -12.91
CA ASN A 309 -23.44 -27.23 -13.19
C ASN A 309 -23.52 -26.31 -14.42
N ALA A 310 -22.63 -26.50 -15.40
CA ALA A 310 -22.62 -25.78 -16.68
C ALA A 310 -22.47 -24.25 -16.59
N MET A 311 -21.88 -23.74 -15.51
CA MET A 311 -21.57 -22.32 -15.28
C MET A 311 -20.07 -22.02 -15.43
N SER A 312 -19.40 -22.67 -16.38
CA SER A 312 -17.95 -22.52 -16.58
C SER A 312 -17.50 -21.11 -16.96
N ALA A 313 -18.35 -20.37 -17.67
CA ALA A 313 -18.11 -18.95 -17.98
C ALA A 313 -17.94 -18.12 -16.69
N VAL A 314 -18.79 -18.36 -15.69
CA VAL A 314 -18.74 -17.70 -14.38
C VAL A 314 -17.53 -18.18 -13.59
N ALA A 315 -17.28 -19.48 -13.57
CA ALA A 315 -16.15 -20.08 -12.85
C ALA A 315 -14.82 -19.48 -13.32
N SER A 316 -14.65 -19.28 -14.62
CA SER A 316 -13.40 -18.75 -15.19
C SER A 316 -13.09 -17.29 -14.79
N GLU A 317 -14.08 -16.51 -14.34
CA GLU A 317 -13.90 -15.08 -13.99
C GLU A 317 -12.93 -14.86 -12.82
N PHE A 318 -12.76 -15.88 -11.98
CA PHE A 318 -11.87 -15.85 -10.82
C PHE A 318 -10.40 -16.12 -11.18
N GLN A 319 -10.07 -16.37 -12.43
CA GLN A 319 -8.67 -16.53 -12.84
C GLN A 319 -7.96 -15.17 -12.82
N THR A 320 -6.86 -15.10 -12.06
CA THR A 320 -6.00 -13.91 -11.94
C THR A 320 -4.71 -14.07 -12.73
N MET A 321 -4.02 -12.96 -13.01
CA MET A 321 -2.65 -12.99 -13.52
C MET A 321 -1.66 -13.26 -12.39
N GLN A 322 -0.71 -14.17 -12.61
CA GLN A 322 0.37 -14.42 -11.66
C GLN A 322 1.44 -13.34 -11.77
N ILE A 323 1.74 -12.64 -10.67
CA ILE A 323 2.78 -11.59 -10.65
C ILE A 323 4.16 -12.25 -10.50
N ALA A 324 5.17 -11.76 -11.23
CA ALA A 324 6.52 -12.28 -11.21
C ALA A 324 7.44 -11.42 -10.35
N TYR A 325 8.21 -12.02 -9.43
CA TYR A 325 9.17 -11.30 -8.59
C TYR A 325 10.26 -10.62 -9.47
N PRO A 326 10.67 -9.36 -9.18
CA PRO A 326 10.38 -8.56 -8.00
C PRO A 326 9.09 -7.73 -8.07
N TYR A 327 8.16 -7.97 -8.99
CA TYR A 327 6.87 -7.25 -9.12
C TYR A 327 6.97 -5.78 -9.59
N THR A 328 8.04 -5.08 -9.22
CA THR A 328 8.27 -3.63 -9.35
C THR A 328 9.79 -3.33 -9.39
N ILE A 329 10.19 -2.09 -9.12
CA ILE A 329 11.57 -1.59 -9.10
C ILE A 329 12.30 -2.12 -7.87
N ARG A 330 13.33 -2.97 -8.06
CA ARG A 330 14.20 -3.48 -6.97
C ARG A 330 15.47 -2.65 -6.77
N LYS A 331 16.01 -2.12 -7.86
CA LYS A 331 17.20 -1.26 -7.87
C LYS A 331 17.02 -0.12 -8.85
N TYR A 332 17.66 1.01 -8.59
CA TYR A 332 17.74 2.11 -9.53
C TYR A 332 18.88 1.91 -10.54
N ARG A 333 18.58 2.14 -11.82
CA ARG A 333 19.56 2.27 -12.90
C ARG A 333 20.07 3.71 -13.03
N GLY A 334 19.34 4.70 -12.52
CA GLY A 334 19.75 6.10 -12.51
C GLY A 334 20.04 6.66 -11.13
N THR A 335 20.09 7.98 -11.05
CA THR A 335 20.33 8.70 -9.79
C THR A 335 19.06 9.42 -9.38
N PRO A 336 18.42 9.02 -8.26
CA PRO A 336 17.26 9.72 -7.73
C PRO A 336 17.63 11.13 -7.27
N PHE A 337 16.65 12.04 -7.28
CA PHE A 337 16.86 13.41 -6.81
C PHE A 337 17.16 13.41 -5.30
N ALA A 338 18.18 14.17 -4.87
CA ALA A 338 18.67 14.14 -3.47
C ALA A 338 17.63 14.53 -2.41
N SER A 339 16.63 15.36 -2.78
CA SER A 339 15.50 15.72 -1.91
C SER A 339 14.29 14.76 -2.03
N GLY A 340 14.40 13.72 -2.86
CA GLY A 340 13.46 12.59 -2.93
C GLY A 340 11.99 12.92 -3.21
N VAL A 341 11.16 11.91 -2.93
CA VAL A 341 9.72 12.02 -2.73
C VAL A 341 9.51 12.71 -1.38
N SER A 342 8.67 13.74 -1.33
CA SER A 342 8.32 14.44 -0.11
C SER A 342 6.80 14.46 0.03
N GLY A 343 6.28 13.97 1.15
CA GLY A 343 4.85 13.88 1.40
C GLY A 343 4.56 13.12 2.68
N THR A 344 3.29 13.04 3.06
CA THR A 344 2.87 12.41 4.32
C THR A 344 3.23 10.92 4.41
N GLY A 345 3.47 10.26 3.28
CA GLY A 345 3.81 8.85 3.16
C GLY A 345 5.18 8.50 2.57
N GLY A 346 5.88 9.45 1.95
CA GLY A 346 7.20 9.22 1.38
C GLY A 346 8.33 9.29 2.40
N SER A 347 8.63 8.21 3.12
CA SER A 347 9.97 8.02 3.68
C SER A 347 10.84 7.32 2.64
N THR A 348 11.86 8.02 2.14
CA THR A 348 12.92 7.44 1.29
C THR A 348 14.14 7.00 2.12
N ALA A 349 14.02 6.96 3.45
CA ALA A 349 15.09 6.54 4.35
C ALA A 349 14.98 5.04 4.64
N ASN A 350 16.12 4.35 4.73
CA ASN A 350 16.24 2.95 5.17
C ASN A 350 15.78 2.77 6.64
N SER A 351 14.49 2.96 6.90
CA SER A 351 13.86 2.73 8.20
C SER A 351 13.34 1.30 8.27
N VAL A 352 13.61 0.69 9.41
CA VAL A 352 13.39 -0.71 9.75
C VAL A 352 11.91 -1.10 9.60
N GLY A 353 11.54 -1.75 8.49
CA GLY A 353 10.18 -2.26 8.27
C GLY A 353 9.09 -1.19 8.13
N GLU A 354 7.86 -1.60 7.83
CA GLU A 354 6.63 -0.81 8.05
C GLU A 354 6.41 -0.40 9.53
N ASN A 355 7.43 -0.47 10.39
CA ASN A 355 7.43 0.15 11.71
C ASN A 355 7.78 1.64 11.60
N ASN A 356 6.88 2.42 11.00
CA ASN A 356 6.68 3.74 11.55
C ASN A 356 5.98 3.52 12.89
N THR A 357 6.76 3.40 13.97
CA THR A 357 6.26 3.57 15.32
C THR A 357 5.47 4.86 15.28
N GLN A 358 4.18 4.83 15.62
CA GLN A 358 3.43 6.06 15.81
C GLN A 358 4.25 6.95 16.74
N GLY A 359 4.90 7.97 16.19
CA GLY A 359 5.33 9.09 16.97
C GLY A 359 4.04 9.65 17.53
N THR A 360 3.88 9.56 18.84
CA THR A 360 2.91 10.24 19.72
C THR A 360 2.74 11.75 19.46
N GLY A 361 3.39 12.29 18.41
CA GLY A 361 3.73 13.69 18.20
C GLY A 361 4.78 14.20 19.19
N ILE A 362 5.17 13.40 20.19
CA ILE A 362 5.95 13.81 21.35
C ILE A 362 7.15 12.87 21.51
N VAL A 363 8.32 13.38 21.14
CA VAL A 363 9.59 12.63 21.17
C VAL A 363 10.11 12.46 22.59
N SER A 364 10.06 13.50 23.41
CA SER A 364 10.61 13.47 24.78
C SER A 364 10.11 14.61 25.66
N ILE A 365 10.23 14.42 26.98
CA ILE A 365 10.03 15.48 27.99
C ILE A 365 11.25 15.50 28.91
N SER A 366 11.82 16.69 29.12
CA SER A 366 12.99 16.91 29.96
C SER A 366 12.71 18.02 31.00
N PRO A 367 12.92 17.75 32.31
CA PRO A 367 13.21 16.44 32.90
C PRO A 367 12.03 15.47 32.68
N SER A 368 12.28 14.16 32.77
CA SER A 368 11.25 13.11 32.57
C SER A 368 10.49 12.75 33.86
N ALA A 369 10.68 13.51 34.95
CA ALA A 369 9.96 13.31 36.20
C ALA A 369 9.89 14.61 37.02
N GLY A 370 8.91 14.66 37.94
CA GLY A 370 8.77 15.74 38.92
C GLY A 370 8.06 15.25 40.18
N SER A 371 8.47 15.75 41.34
CA SER A 371 7.88 15.36 42.62
C SER A 371 6.53 16.04 42.86
N VAL A 372 5.58 15.33 43.47
CA VAL A 372 4.33 15.93 43.94
C VAL A 372 4.58 17.10 44.90
N ALA A 373 3.65 18.06 44.95
CA ALA A 373 3.75 19.31 45.70
C ALA A 373 4.86 20.29 45.26
N ASN A 374 5.48 20.07 44.10
CA ASN A 374 6.50 20.96 43.54
C ASN A 374 6.13 21.47 42.15
N THR A 375 6.80 22.55 41.73
CA THR A 375 6.73 23.07 40.36
C THR A 375 7.99 22.70 39.60
N VAL A 376 7.85 22.18 38.39
CA VAL A 376 8.95 21.77 37.51
C VAL A 376 8.83 22.47 36.16
N SER A 377 9.94 23.01 35.66
CA SER A 377 10.00 23.52 34.29
C SER A 377 10.32 22.37 33.35
N VAL A 378 9.50 22.17 32.33
CA VAL A 378 9.62 21.08 31.37
C VAL A 378 9.86 21.60 29.97
N THR A 379 10.72 20.91 29.23
CA THR A 379 10.91 21.05 27.79
C THR A 379 10.36 19.82 27.11
N ILE A 380 9.41 20.01 26.20
CA ILE A 380 8.77 18.96 25.42
C ILE A 380 9.29 19.05 23.98
N THR A 381 9.87 17.96 23.48
CA THR A 381 10.30 17.82 22.09
C THR A 381 9.21 17.12 21.31
N LEU A 382 8.75 17.75 20.23
CA LEU A 382 7.76 17.21 19.31
C LEU A 382 8.43 16.59 18.09
N ASP A 383 7.75 15.64 17.47
CA ASP A 383 8.23 15.02 16.24
C ASP A 383 8.08 16.00 15.08
N GLY A 384 9.20 16.43 14.49
CA GLY A 384 9.21 17.31 13.33
C GLY A 384 8.55 16.71 12.09
N ASN A 385 8.34 15.40 12.10
CA ASN A 385 7.65 14.65 11.06
C ASN A 385 6.22 14.23 11.47
N ALA A 386 5.70 14.73 12.60
CA ALA A 386 4.36 14.39 13.09
C ALA A 386 3.29 14.62 12.01
N GLN A 387 2.32 13.71 11.95
CA GLN A 387 1.18 13.78 11.04
C GLN A 387 -0.14 13.80 11.83
N PRO A 388 -0.99 14.84 11.67
CA PRO A 388 -0.85 15.97 10.75
C PRO A 388 0.32 16.90 11.13
N PRO A 389 0.88 17.69 10.18
CA PRO A 389 2.02 18.55 10.42
C PRO A 389 1.83 19.49 11.61
N LEU A 390 2.89 19.68 12.38
CA LEU A 390 2.86 20.60 13.52
C LEU A 390 2.53 22.03 13.05
N PRO A 391 1.67 22.77 13.77
CA PRO A 391 1.42 24.17 13.45
C PRO A 391 2.71 25.00 13.46
N PRO A 392 2.77 26.10 12.67
CA PRO A 392 3.91 27.03 12.65
C PRO A 392 4.33 27.48 14.06
N ALA A 393 5.61 27.81 14.25
CA ALA A 393 6.19 28.08 15.58
C ALA A 393 5.50 29.22 16.35
N ASN A 394 4.84 30.14 15.65
CA ASN A 394 4.07 31.25 16.26
C ASN A 394 2.67 30.85 16.76
N VAL A 395 2.22 29.60 16.52
CA VAL A 395 0.96 29.08 17.03
C VAL A 395 1.21 28.34 18.34
N THR A 396 0.69 28.87 19.44
CA THR A 396 0.77 28.23 20.76
C THR A 396 -0.33 27.17 20.90
N PRO A 397 -0.05 26.00 21.53
CA PRO A 397 -1.10 25.04 21.84
C PRO A 397 -2.21 25.68 22.68
N SER A 398 -3.46 25.28 22.44
CA SER A 398 -4.60 25.65 23.28
C SER A 398 -4.63 24.88 24.60
N SER A 399 -3.98 23.71 24.67
CA SER A 399 -3.82 22.95 25.90
C SER A 399 -2.54 22.11 25.90
N VAL A 400 -1.85 22.05 27.03
CA VAL A 400 -0.77 21.08 27.29
C VAL A 400 -0.96 20.52 28.69
N GLN A 401 -1.14 19.21 28.83
CA GLN A 401 -1.43 18.55 30.10
C GLN A 401 -0.52 17.34 30.32
N ILE A 402 -0.11 17.13 31.56
CA ILE A 402 0.59 15.92 32.03
C ILE A 402 -0.18 15.39 33.23
N GLY A 403 -0.68 14.16 33.17
CA GLY A 403 -1.45 13.55 34.26
C GLY A 403 -2.72 14.32 34.63
N GLY A 404 -3.33 15.02 33.66
CA GLY A 404 -4.49 15.90 33.87
C GLY A 404 -4.14 17.28 34.48
N VAL A 405 -2.86 17.58 34.71
CA VAL A 405 -2.39 18.88 35.21
C VAL A 405 -1.91 19.73 34.04
N ALA A 406 -2.47 20.92 33.89
CA ALA A 406 -2.12 21.84 32.80
C ALA A 406 -0.76 22.52 33.04
N LEU A 407 0.03 22.65 31.98
CA LEU A 407 1.24 23.49 31.98
C LEU A 407 0.85 24.97 31.92
N THR A 408 1.64 25.80 32.58
CA THR A 408 1.55 27.26 32.57
C THR A 408 2.76 27.86 31.88
N GLY A 409 2.63 29.09 31.36
CA GLY A 409 3.75 29.77 30.68
C GLY A 409 4.25 29.05 29.42
N VAL A 410 3.34 28.38 28.69
CA VAL A 410 3.70 27.59 27.50
C VAL A 410 4.25 28.50 26.41
N ALA A 411 5.48 28.21 25.97
CA ALA A 411 6.16 28.93 24.90
C ALA A 411 6.75 27.96 23.88
N ARG A 412 6.90 28.42 22.63
CA ARG A 412 7.55 27.69 21.54
C ARG A 412 8.77 28.45 21.07
N SER A 413 9.93 27.81 21.10
CA SER A 413 11.16 28.37 20.52
C SER A 413 11.30 28.05 19.03
N ASN A 414 10.67 26.96 18.58
CA ASN A 414 10.60 26.53 17.19
C ASN A 414 9.38 25.60 16.98
N THR A 415 9.24 25.01 15.79
CA THR A 415 8.13 24.11 15.47
C THR A 415 8.12 22.82 16.30
N THR A 416 9.27 22.35 16.78
CA THR A 416 9.43 21.07 17.47
C THR A 416 9.69 21.19 18.98
N THR A 417 9.69 22.38 19.55
CA THR A 417 10.08 22.57 20.96
C THR A 417 9.07 23.44 21.71
N LEU A 418 8.56 22.89 22.81
CA LEU A 418 7.68 23.55 23.77
C LEU A 418 8.36 23.62 25.14
N THR A 419 8.16 24.73 25.85
CA THR A 419 8.58 24.87 27.25
C THR A 419 7.42 25.32 28.10
N GLY A 420 7.34 24.90 29.36
CA GLY A 420 6.34 25.41 30.31
C GLY A 420 6.61 24.95 31.75
N SER A 421 5.83 25.47 32.69
CA SER A 421 5.91 25.11 34.11
C SER A 421 4.71 24.26 34.52
N LEU A 422 5.00 23.10 35.12
CA LEU A 422 4.01 22.16 35.64
C LEU A 422 4.03 22.20 37.17
N ALA A 423 2.94 22.66 37.79
CA ALA A 423 2.77 22.65 39.24
C ALA A 423 2.02 21.37 39.66
N ILE A 424 2.75 20.37 40.17
CA ILE A 424 2.20 19.03 40.45
C ILE A 424 1.50 19.05 41.82
N PRO A 425 0.17 18.82 41.89
CA PRO A 425 -0.56 18.77 43.16
C PRO A 425 -0.03 17.71 44.12
N SER A 426 -0.17 17.96 45.43
CA SER A 426 0.27 17.03 46.48
C SER A 426 -0.52 15.71 46.50
N ASN A 427 -1.73 15.71 45.96
CA ASN A 427 -2.64 14.56 45.87
C ASN A 427 -2.59 13.83 44.53
N SER A 428 -1.67 14.17 43.62
CA SER A 428 -1.52 13.47 42.34
C SER A 428 -1.08 12.02 42.52
N SER A 429 -1.60 11.13 41.68
CA SER A 429 -1.17 9.72 41.63
C SER A 429 0.27 9.63 41.15
N ARG A 430 1.11 8.88 41.88
CA ARG A 430 2.51 8.64 41.51
C ARG A 430 2.61 7.63 40.37
N GLY A 431 3.68 7.73 39.60
CA GLY A 431 3.95 6.86 38.45
C GLY A 431 3.83 7.57 37.10
N SER A 432 3.91 6.77 36.03
CA SER A 432 3.84 7.24 34.65
C SER A 432 2.54 7.96 34.35
N GLN A 433 2.64 9.13 33.71
CA GLN A 433 1.50 9.98 33.39
C GLN A 433 1.25 10.04 31.88
N ALA A 434 -0.03 10.18 31.52
CA ALA A 434 -0.42 10.52 30.15
C ALA A 434 -0.10 11.99 29.87
N VAL A 435 0.31 12.28 28.63
CA VAL A 435 0.63 13.62 28.14
C VAL A 435 -0.28 13.92 26.97
N THR A 436 -0.92 15.10 26.99
CA THR A 436 -1.78 15.55 25.89
C THR A 436 -1.45 16.98 25.50
N ILE A 437 -1.30 17.22 24.21
CA ILE A 437 -1.05 18.55 23.62
C ILE A 437 -2.12 18.80 22.57
N VAL A 438 -2.80 19.95 22.63
CA VAL A 438 -3.86 20.31 21.69
C VAL A 438 -3.52 21.64 21.03
N PHE A 439 -3.56 21.68 19.71
CA PHE A 439 -3.54 22.91 18.92
C PHE A 439 -4.91 23.15 18.31
N ALA A 440 -5.46 24.35 18.54
CA ALA A 440 -6.67 24.78 17.83
C ALA A 440 -6.29 25.27 16.43
N THR A 441 -6.97 24.77 15.41
CA THR A 441 -6.82 25.20 14.01
C THR A 441 -8.18 25.62 13.44
N PRO A 442 -8.22 26.40 12.33
CA PRO A 442 -9.47 26.75 11.66
C PRO A 442 -10.32 25.55 11.22
N ASN A 443 -9.70 24.38 11.06
CA ASN A 443 -10.33 23.15 10.56
C ASN A 443 -10.51 22.07 11.66
N GLY A 444 -10.38 22.44 12.95
CA GLY A 444 -10.50 21.52 14.08
C GLY A 444 -9.24 21.48 14.95
N ASN A 445 -9.16 20.50 15.86
CA ASN A 445 -8.05 20.38 16.81
C ASN A 445 -7.03 19.34 16.33
N ILE A 446 -5.74 19.68 16.41
CA ILE A 446 -4.65 18.70 16.33
C ILE A 446 -4.30 18.29 17.76
N GLN A 447 -4.44 17.01 18.08
CA GLN A 447 -4.13 16.45 19.40
C GLN A 447 -2.99 15.45 19.33
N LEU A 448 -1.95 15.67 20.13
CA LEU A 448 -0.80 14.78 20.30
C LEU A 448 -0.89 14.11 21.67
N ASN A 449 -0.66 12.80 21.74
CA ASN A 449 -0.81 12.01 22.97
C ASN A 449 0.44 11.17 23.21
N GLY A 450 1.01 11.23 24.41
CA GLY A 450 2.15 10.41 24.82
C GLY A 450 1.92 9.70 26.16
N THR A 451 2.54 8.54 26.35
CA THR A 451 2.56 7.81 27.62
C THR A 451 4.00 7.39 27.94
N GLY A 452 4.34 7.23 29.22
CA GLY A 452 5.71 6.82 29.61
C GLY A 452 6.78 7.91 29.48
N LEU A 453 6.41 9.14 29.09
CA LEU A 453 7.36 10.24 28.85
C LEU A 453 7.63 11.10 30.09
N PHE A 454 6.73 11.07 31.08
CA PHE A 454 6.86 11.81 32.33
C PHE A 454 6.26 11.03 33.51
N SER A 455 6.92 11.07 34.67
CA SER A 455 6.47 10.40 35.89
C SER A 455 6.29 11.37 37.06
N PHE A 456 5.19 11.24 37.79
CA PHE A 456 5.01 11.91 39.07
C PHE A 456 5.66 11.09 40.18
N GLN A 457 6.61 11.73 40.88
CA GLN A 457 7.38 11.08 41.92
C GLN A 457 6.89 11.40 43.32
#